data_AF-A0A927P8S5-F1
#
_entry.id   AF-A0A927P8S5-F1
#
_cell.length_a   1.000
_cell.length_b   1.000
_cell.length_c   1.000
_cell.angle_alpha   90.00
_cell.angle_beta   90.00
_cell.angle_gamma   90.00
#
_symmetry.space_group_name_H-M   'P 1'
#
loop_
_entity.id
_entity.type
_entity.pdbx_description
1 polymer ?
#
loop_
_entity_poly.entity_id
_entity_poly.type
_entity_poly.pdbx_seq_one_letter_code
_entity_poly.pdbx_strand_id
1 'polypeptide(L)'
;MKTRFNQSGSAAYSPNVQQPGRKKSVSGRGVFGLVLSLLIPPLGLMFLWRKGVFRTRGRMFITAIATIEMMVFCILIMPKETIETHLPAPVVPVAVTRAPETDTLTALSNIEQLLYEQQLAEIKSQGGSEEDLMTDEQLAQIRAEEEEALKNTIVYSVYNGAIRYHKSKICGTQTNGRQLTVEQAMSEGLAVCPNCNPPVWTG
;
A
#
# COMPACT_ATOMS: atom_id res chain seq x y z
N MET A 1 -4.32 68.87 -48.02
CA MET A 1 -4.26 68.17 -49.33
C MET A 1 -3.08 67.20 -49.27
N LYS A 2 -3.34 65.89 -49.38
CA LYS A 2 -2.37 64.78 -49.24
C LYS A 2 -1.78 64.41 -50.61
N THR A 3 -0.45 64.34 -50.73
CA THR A 3 0.28 63.46 -51.68
C THR A 3 1.70 63.25 -51.14
N ARG A 4 1.97 62.11 -50.50
CA ARG A 4 2.70 60.94 -51.04
C ARG A 4 4.18 61.18 -51.35
N PHE A 5 5.04 60.94 -50.36
CA PHE A 5 6.37 60.39 -50.61
C PHE A 5 6.36 58.92 -50.21
N ASN A 6 6.39 58.07 -51.24
CA ASN A 6 6.53 56.64 -51.14
C ASN A 6 8.03 56.35 -51.33
N GLN A 7 8.79 56.23 -50.24
CA GLN A 7 10.16 55.71 -50.32
C GLN A 7 10.21 54.36 -49.61
N SER A 8 9.94 53.35 -50.43
CA SER A 8 10.29 51.97 -50.20
C SER A 8 11.80 51.84 -49.98
N GLY A 9 12.19 51.39 -48.79
CA GLY A 9 13.57 51.00 -48.52
C GLY A 9 13.93 49.73 -49.30
N SER A 10 14.85 49.85 -50.25
CA SER A 10 15.84 48.83 -50.63
C SER A 10 16.54 49.25 -51.93
N ALA A 11 17.67 49.93 -51.85
CA ALA A 11 18.52 50.20 -53.01
C ALA A 11 19.97 49.87 -52.65
N ALA A 12 20.32 48.59 -52.69
CA ALA A 12 21.70 48.10 -52.54
C ALA A 12 22.18 47.36 -53.81
N TYR A 13 21.53 47.58 -54.95
CA TYR A 13 21.92 47.02 -56.24
C TYR A 13 21.87 48.10 -57.32
N SER A 14 22.83 48.06 -58.25
CA SER A 14 22.90 49.00 -59.37
C SER A 14 21.76 48.76 -60.38
N PRO A 15 21.36 49.77 -61.16
CA PRO A 15 20.14 49.74 -61.98
C PRO A 15 20.08 48.63 -63.04
N ASN A 16 21.23 48.04 -63.40
CA ASN A 16 21.35 47.02 -64.44
C ASN A 16 21.72 45.62 -63.92
N VAL A 17 21.68 45.39 -62.61
CA VAL A 17 22.00 44.08 -62.01
C VAL A 17 20.72 43.42 -61.53
N GLN A 18 20.21 42.47 -62.32
CA GLN A 18 19.15 41.57 -61.87
C GLN A 18 19.67 40.73 -60.69
N GLN A 19 19.00 40.84 -59.54
CA GLN A 19 19.30 40.03 -58.38
C GLN A 19 19.14 38.55 -58.75
N PRO A 20 20.15 37.69 -58.52
CA PRO A 20 20.01 36.27 -58.83
C PRO A 20 18.85 35.69 -58.00
N GLY A 21 17.87 35.11 -58.68
CA GLY A 21 16.70 34.50 -58.07
C GLY A 21 17.15 33.50 -57.00
N ARG A 22 16.70 33.72 -55.76
CA ARG A 22 17.08 32.91 -54.59
C ARG A 22 16.57 31.49 -54.77
N LYS A 23 17.35 30.61 -55.42
CA LYS A 23 17.04 29.18 -55.53
C LYS A 23 17.07 28.59 -54.12
N LYS A 24 15.89 28.29 -53.57
CA LYS A 24 15.76 27.52 -52.33
C LYS A 24 16.21 26.09 -52.64
N SER A 25 17.46 25.75 -52.32
CA SER A 25 17.89 24.37 -52.36
C SER A 25 17.18 23.63 -51.23
N VAL A 26 16.19 22.82 -51.57
CA VAL A 26 15.61 21.86 -50.63
C VAL A 26 16.68 20.80 -50.44
N SER A 27 17.44 20.88 -49.35
CA SER A 27 18.46 19.89 -49.03
C SER A 27 17.76 18.54 -48.89
N GLY A 28 18.09 17.57 -49.75
CA GLY A 28 17.50 16.22 -49.72
C GLY A 28 17.64 15.53 -48.35
N ARG A 29 18.60 15.98 -47.54
CA ARG A 29 18.79 15.56 -46.14
C ARG A 29 17.66 16.01 -45.21
N GLY A 30 17.05 17.17 -45.47
CA GLY A 30 15.88 17.67 -44.76
C GLY A 30 14.60 16.91 -45.13
N VAL A 31 14.47 16.52 -46.39
CA VAL A 31 13.35 15.66 -46.87
C VAL A 31 13.45 14.28 -46.25
N PHE A 32 14.65 13.68 -46.25
CA PHE A 32 14.89 12.39 -45.58
C PHE A 32 14.54 12.43 -44.09
N GLY A 33 14.95 13.49 -43.38
CA GLY A 33 14.59 13.65 -41.96
C GLY A 33 13.08 13.83 -41.74
N LEU A 34 12.38 14.48 -42.67
CA LEU A 34 10.91 14.62 -42.62
C LEU A 34 10.23 13.26 -42.82
N VAL A 35 10.63 12.50 -43.85
CA VAL A 35 10.12 11.15 -44.11
C VAL A 35 10.38 10.23 -42.92
N LEU A 36 11.57 10.29 -42.32
CA LEU A 36 11.91 9.52 -41.13
C LEU A 36 11.03 9.89 -39.92
N SER A 37 10.65 11.17 -39.80
CA SER A 37 9.73 11.65 -38.76
C SER A 37 8.31 11.18 -38.95
N LEU A 38 7.88 10.91 -40.19
CA LEU A 38 6.54 10.41 -40.50
C LEU A 38 6.45 8.89 -40.31
N LEU A 39 7.56 8.18 -40.51
CA LEU A 39 7.61 6.72 -40.35
C LEU A 39 7.84 6.29 -38.89
N ILE A 40 8.74 6.98 -38.18
CA ILE A 40 9.07 6.70 -36.77
C ILE A 40 9.21 8.04 -36.04
N PRO A 41 8.10 8.61 -35.53
CA PRO A 41 8.04 9.94 -34.94
C PRO A 41 9.15 10.29 -33.92
N PRO A 42 9.51 9.43 -32.95
CA PRO A 42 10.55 9.77 -31.98
C PRO A 42 11.95 9.85 -32.58
N LEU A 43 12.28 8.97 -33.54
CA LEU A 43 13.63 8.90 -34.13
C LEU A 43 13.86 9.99 -35.18
N GLY A 44 12.83 10.33 -35.97
CA GLY A 44 12.93 11.41 -36.96
C GLY A 44 13.11 12.79 -36.33
N LEU A 45 12.41 13.07 -35.23
CA LEU A 45 12.59 14.31 -34.45
C LEU A 45 14.01 14.44 -33.89
N MET A 46 14.54 13.36 -33.31
CA MET A 46 15.90 13.34 -32.76
C MET A 46 16.96 13.55 -33.86
N PHE A 47 16.79 12.93 -35.03
CA PHE A 47 17.69 13.10 -36.17
C PHE A 47 17.67 14.53 -36.72
N LEU A 48 16.47 15.13 -36.86
CA LEU A 48 16.28 16.50 -37.33
C LEU A 48 16.86 17.54 -36.37
N TRP A 49 16.73 17.30 -35.06
CA TRP A 49 17.33 18.15 -34.04
C TRP A 49 18.86 18.08 -34.05
N ARG A 50 19.43 16.87 -34.16
CA ARG A 50 20.89 16.67 -34.17
C ARG A 50 21.57 17.30 -35.40
N LYS A 51 20.88 17.36 -36.54
CA LYS A 51 21.43 17.92 -37.78
C LYS A 51 21.17 19.43 -37.95
N GLY A 52 20.41 20.06 -37.06
CA GLY A 52 20.21 21.52 -37.05
C GLY A 52 19.54 22.09 -38.30
N VAL A 53 18.86 21.26 -39.10
CA VAL A 53 18.45 21.58 -40.48
C VAL A 53 17.36 22.66 -40.56
N PHE A 54 16.58 22.84 -39.49
CA PHE A 54 15.44 23.78 -39.47
C PHE A 54 15.58 24.88 -38.41
N ARG A 55 15.12 26.09 -38.76
CA ARG A 55 14.96 27.24 -37.84
C ARG A 55 13.96 26.89 -36.74
N THR A 56 14.07 27.54 -35.58
CA THR A 56 13.27 27.29 -34.38
C THR A 56 11.76 27.17 -34.62
N ARG A 57 11.18 28.03 -35.49
CA ARG A 57 9.76 27.96 -35.86
C ARG A 57 9.40 26.67 -36.62
N GLY A 58 10.27 26.19 -37.50
CA GLY A 58 10.04 24.93 -38.23
C GLY A 58 10.10 23.71 -37.32
N ARG A 59 10.91 23.75 -36.25
CA ARG A 59 10.96 22.68 -35.25
C ARG A 59 9.64 22.54 -34.50
N MET A 60 9.01 23.66 -34.13
CA MET A 60 7.71 23.68 -33.46
C MET A 60 6.60 23.06 -34.31
N PHE A 61 6.60 23.31 -35.63
CA PHE A 61 5.60 22.71 -36.53
C PHE A 61 5.82 21.20 -36.69
N ILE A 62 7.07 20.74 -36.82
CA ILE A 62 7.36 19.31 -36.97
C ILE A 62 7.00 18.54 -35.70
N THR A 63 7.27 19.09 -34.51
CA THR A 63 6.85 18.45 -33.25
C THR A 63 5.34 18.35 -33.14
N ALA A 64 4.59 19.40 -33.51
CA ALA A 64 3.14 19.37 -33.47
C ALA A 64 2.55 18.30 -34.40
N ILE A 65 3.10 18.16 -35.61
CA ILE A 65 2.69 17.12 -36.56
C ILE A 65 3.00 15.72 -35.99
N ALA A 66 4.21 15.50 -35.48
CA ALA A 66 4.61 14.22 -34.90
C ALA A 66 3.73 13.82 -33.69
N THR A 67 3.32 14.79 -32.87
CA THR A 67 2.40 14.54 -31.74
C THR A 67 1.00 14.16 -32.20
N ILE A 68 0.50 14.80 -33.27
CA ILE A 68 -0.80 14.47 -33.85
C ILE A 68 -0.76 13.07 -34.44
N GLU A 69 0.31 12.73 -35.17
CA GLU A 69 0.50 11.39 -35.72
C GLU A 69 0.57 10.33 -34.63
N MET A 70 1.34 10.55 -33.57
CA MET A 70 1.38 9.64 -32.41
C MET A 70 0.00 9.48 -31.75
N MET A 71 -0.75 10.57 -31.58
CA MET A 71 -2.10 10.52 -31.01
C MET A 71 -3.05 9.68 -31.89
N VAL A 72 -2.98 9.84 -33.22
CA VAL A 72 -3.76 9.04 -34.16
C VAL A 72 -3.35 7.56 -34.08
N PHE A 73 -2.05 7.25 -34.04
CA PHE A 73 -1.57 5.88 -33.87
C PHE A 73 -2.05 5.26 -32.55
N CYS A 74 -1.99 6.01 -31.44
CA CYS A 74 -2.52 5.54 -30.17
C CYS A 74 -4.03 5.26 -30.23
N ILE A 75 -4.80 6.12 -30.89
CA ILE A 75 -6.26 5.90 -31.07
C ILE A 75 -6.55 4.67 -31.94
N LEU A 76 -5.73 4.40 -32.95
CA LEU A 76 -5.91 3.23 -33.83
C LEU A 76 -5.48 1.92 -33.18
N ILE A 77 -4.43 1.95 -32.35
CA ILE A 77 -3.88 0.75 -31.70
C ILE A 77 -4.62 0.43 -30.39
N MET A 78 -5.13 1.44 -29.67
CA MET A 78 -5.90 1.16 -28.46
C MET A 78 -7.14 0.34 -28.83
N PRO A 79 -7.31 -0.87 -28.28
CA PRO A 79 -8.56 -1.59 -28.43
C PRO A 79 -9.65 -0.69 -27.85
N LYS A 80 -10.64 -0.36 -28.69
CA LYS A 80 -11.91 0.13 -28.18
C LYS A 80 -12.53 -1.04 -27.44
N GLU A 81 -12.22 -1.15 -26.16
CA GLU A 81 -12.94 -2.00 -25.24
C GLU A 81 -14.38 -1.48 -25.23
N THR A 82 -15.21 -2.04 -26.13
CA THR A 82 -16.65 -1.96 -26.02
C THR A 82 -16.96 -2.65 -24.71
N ILE A 83 -17.20 -1.84 -23.67
CA ILE A 83 -17.80 -2.31 -22.44
C ILE A 83 -19.10 -2.96 -22.86
N GLU A 84 -19.10 -4.29 -22.99
CA GLU A 84 -20.34 -5.05 -23.07
C GLU A 84 -21.04 -4.77 -21.75
N THR A 85 -21.98 -3.84 -21.79
CA THR A 85 -22.97 -3.68 -20.74
C THR A 85 -23.81 -4.94 -20.80
N HIS A 86 -23.33 -6.00 -20.15
CA HIS A 86 -24.13 -7.18 -19.86
C HIS A 86 -25.25 -6.68 -18.96
N LEU A 87 -26.37 -6.27 -19.56
CA LEU A 87 -27.60 -6.04 -18.84
C LEU A 87 -27.88 -7.36 -18.12
N PRO A 88 -27.87 -7.40 -16.78
CA PRO A 88 -28.20 -8.62 -16.09
C PRO A 88 -29.59 -9.01 -16.56
N ALA A 89 -29.69 -10.11 -17.30
CA ALA A 89 -30.98 -10.75 -17.48
C ALA A 89 -31.52 -10.96 -16.06
N PRO A 90 -32.76 -10.54 -15.75
CA PRO A 90 -33.34 -10.82 -14.46
C PRO A 90 -33.39 -12.34 -14.32
N VAL A 91 -32.38 -12.90 -13.66
CA VAL A 91 -32.41 -14.27 -13.20
C VAL A 91 -33.54 -14.27 -12.19
N VAL A 92 -34.66 -14.89 -12.57
CA VAL A 92 -35.65 -15.31 -11.59
C VAL A 92 -34.85 -16.08 -10.55
N PRO A 93 -34.73 -15.59 -9.30
CA PRO A 93 -33.88 -16.25 -8.33
C PRO A 93 -34.36 -17.68 -8.27
N VAL A 94 -33.49 -18.63 -8.64
CA VAL A 94 -33.67 -20.02 -8.26
C VAL A 94 -33.93 -19.94 -6.77
N ALA A 95 -35.14 -20.34 -6.37
CA ALA A 95 -35.60 -20.24 -4.99
C ALA A 95 -34.45 -20.61 -4.08
N VAL A 96 -34.10 -19.70 -3.17
CA VAL A 96 -32.97 -19.82 -2.25
C VAL A 96 -33.09 -21.18 -1.57
N THR A 97 -32.39 -22.18 -2.08
CA THR A 97 -32.14 -23.40 -1.34
C THR A 97 -31.30 -22.92 -0.18
N ARG A 98 -31.86 -23.01 1.05
CA ARG A 98 -31.12 -22.66 2.27
C ARG A 98 -29.75 -23.30 2.16
N ALA A 99 -28.70 -22.47 2.14
CA ALA A 99 -27.35 -22.98 2.27
C ALA A 99 -27.30 -23.86 3.52
N PRO A 100 -26.59 -24.99 3.50
CA PRO A 100 -26.46 -25.83 4.69
C PRO A 100 -25.95 -24.93 5.83
N GLU A 101 -26.57 -25.04 7.00
CA GLU A 101 -26.32 -24.14 8.13
C GLU A 101 -24.83 -24.07 8.49
N THR A 102 -24.08 -25.14 8.22
CA THR A 102 -22.63 -25.24 8.38
C THR A 102 -21.85 -24.19 7.58
N ASP A 103 -22.23 -23.95 6.33
CA ASP A 103 -21.52 -23.02 5.45
C ASP A 103 -21.81 -21.58 5.85
N THR A 104 -23.02 -21.31 6.33
CA THR A 104 -23.39 -19.99 6.87
C THR A 104 -22.70 -19.71 8.20
N LEU A 105 -22.61 -20.68 9.11
CA LEU A 105 -21.90 -20.51 10.38
C LEU A 105 -20.40 -20.30 10.16
N THR A 106 -19.81 -21.04 9.22
CA THR A 106 -18.39 -20.88 8.84
C THR A 106 -18.15 -19.52 8.20
N ALA A 107 -19.04 -19.05 7.33
CA ALA A 107 -18.93 -17.72 6.74
C ALA A 107 -19.03 -16.62 7.81
N LEU A 108 -19.96 -16.76 8.76
CA LEU A 108 -20.13 -15.80 9.86
C LEU A 108 -18.91 -15.79 10.80
N SER A 109 -18.37 -16.95 11.18
CA SER A 109 -17.16 -17.02 12.02
C SER A 109 -15.95 -16.40 11.33
N ASN A 110 -15.81 -16.61 10.01
CA ASN A 110 -14.73 -16.00 9.24
C ASN A 110 -14.87 -14.47 9.18
N ILE A 111 -16.10 -13.95 9.03
CA ILE A 111 -16.37 -12.51 9.03
C ILE A 111 -16.06 -11.91 10.40
N GLU A 112 -16.49 -12.56 11.48
CA GLU A 112 -16.23 -12.13 12.85
C GLU A 112 -14.72 -12.08 13.14
N GLN A 113 -13.97 -13.11 12.74
CA GLN A 113 -12.51 -13.14 12.87
C GLN A 113 -11.84 -11.99 12.10
N LEU A 114 -12.24 -11.75 10.85
CA LEU A 114 -11.68 -10.64 10.06
C LEU A 114 -11.99 -9.27 10.67
N LEU A 115 -13.18 -9.10 11.25
CA LEU A 115 -13.55 -7.86 11.93
C LEU A 115 -12.69 -7.64 13.18
N TYR A 116 -12.50 -8.69 13.98
CA TYR A 116 -11.63 -8.66 15.16
C TYR A 116 -10.19 -8.28 14.81
N GLU A 117 -9.63 -8.93 13.79
CA GLU A 117 -8.27 -8.65 13.31
C GLU A 117 -8.10 -7.18 12.85
N GLN A 118 -9.12 -6.62 12.18
CA GLN A 118 -9.12 -5.22 11.75
C GLN A 118 -9.16 -4.27 12.95
N GLN A 119 -10.04 -4.51 13.91
CA GLN A 119 -10.17 -3.67 15.12
C GLN A 119 -8.88 -3.73 15.97
N LEU A 120 -8.29 -4.91 16.13
CA LEU A 120 -7.03 -5.09 16.84
C LEU A 120 -5.87 -4.37 16.14
N ALA A 121 -5.81 -4.40 14.81
CA ALA A 121 -4.80 -3.67 14.05
C ALA A 121 -4.94 -2.16 14.22
N GLU A 122 -6.17 -1.64 14.25
CA GLU A 122 -6.45 -0.22 14.49
C GLU A 122 -5.99 0.21 15.89
N ILE A 123 -6.33 -0.55 16.93
CA ILE A 123 -5.94 -0.24 18.30
C ILE A 123 -4.42 -0.33 18.48
N LYS A 124 -3.79 -1.37 17.94
CA LYS A 124 -2.32 -1.49 17.97
C LYS A 124 -1.64 -0.31 17.26
N SER A 125 -2.23 0.21 16.18
CA SER A 125 -1.70 1.39 15.50
C SER A 125 -1.80 2.67 16.34
N GLN A 126 -2.78 2.73 17.25
CA GLN A 126 -2.98 3.81 18.21
C GLN A 126 -2.18 3.61 19.51
N GLY A 127 -1.42 2.52 19.62
CA GLY A 127 -0.62 2.17 20.80
C GLY A 127 -1.40 1.47 21.92
N GLY A 128 -2.64 1.05 21.66
CA GLY A 128 -3.44 0.26 22.58
C GLY A 128 -3.12 -1.24 22.54
N SER A 129 -3.76 -2.00 23.42
CA SER A 129 -3.59 -3.44 23.58
C SER A 129 -4.88 -4.20 23.26
N GLU A 130 -4.80 -5.53 23.24
CA GLU A 130 -5.97 -6.40 23.05
C GLU A 130 -7.02 -6.24 24.17
N GLU A 131 -6.60 -5.76 25.34
CA GLU A 131 -7.48 -5.47 26.47
C GLU A 131 -8.47 -4.33 26.16
N ASP A 132 -8.09 -3.39 25.30
CA ASP A 132 -8.93 -2.24 24.92
C ASP A 132 -10.11 -2.64 24.01
N LEU A 133 -10.08 -3.84 23.42
CA LEU A 133 -11.21 -4.40 22.65
C LEU A 133 -12.25 -5.08 23.52
N MET A 134 -11.85 -5.50 24.72
CA MET A 134 -12.72 -6.25 25.60
C MET A 134 -13.63 -5.32 26.37
N THR A 135 -14.84 -5.79 26.63
CA THR A 135 -15.74 -5.07 27.54
C THR A 135 -15.17 -5.10 28.96
N ASP A 136 -15.45 -4.07 29.76
CA ASP A 136 -15.04 -4.02 31.17
C ASP A 136 -15.46 -5.28 31.96
N GLU A 137 -16.61 -5.85 31.60
CA GLU A 137 -17.13 -7.08 32.19
C GLU A 137 -16.29 -8.31 31.82
N GLN A 138 -15.92 -8.46 30.54
CA GLN A 138 -15.03 -9.55 30.10
C GLN A 138 -13.65 -9.43 30.72
N LEU A 139 -13.08 -8.22 30.78
CA LEU A 139 -11.79 -7.98 31.42
C LEU A 139 -11.82 -8.31 32.92
N ALA A 140 -12.95 -8.04 33.60
CA ALA A 140 -13.13 -8.42 35.00
C ALA A 140 -13.21 -9.95 35.17
N GLN A 141 -13.90 -10.65 34.27
CA GLN A 141 -13.99 -12.11 34.30
C GLN A 141 -12.63 -12.77 34.06
N ILE A 142 -11.88 -12.33 33.06
CA ILE A 142 -10.54 -12.86 32.76
C ILE A 142 -9.60 -12.66 33.94
N ARG A 143 -9.56 -11.44 34.51
CA ARG A 143 -8.74 -11.18 35.70
C ARG A 143 -9.13 -12.05 36.88
N ALA A 144 -10.43 -12.26 37.12
CA ALA A 144 -10.90 -13.15 38.17
C ALA A 144 -10.48 -14.62 37.92
N GLU A 145 -10.58 -15.10 36.69
CA GLU A 145 -10.15 -16.45 36.30
C GLU A 145 -8.63 -16.62 36.45
N GLU A 146 -7.83 -15.64 36.03
CA GLU A 146 -6.39 -15.62 36.20
C GLU A 146 -5.99 -15.62 37.68
N GLU A 147 -6.69 -14.84 38.52
CA GLU A 147 -6.48 -14.83 39.96
C GLU A 147 -6.82 -16.18 40.59
N GLU A 148 -7.93 -16.81 40.21
CA GLU A 148 -8.30 -18.14 40.69
C GLU A 148 -7.30 -19.20 40.24
N ALA A 149 -6.82 -19.14 39.00
CA ALA A 149 -5.78 -20.02 38.47
C ALA A 149 -4.46 -19.84 39.26
N LEU A 150 -4.11 -18.60 39.58
CA LEU A 150 -2.91 -18.31 40.37
C LEU A 150 -3.05 -18.82 41.80
N LYS A 151 -4.19 -18.60 42.45
CA LYS A 151 -4.50 -19.14 43.79
C LYS A 151 -4.42 -20.66 43.83
N ASN A 152 -4.92 -21.32 42.78
CA ASN A 152 -4.96 -22.78 42.64
C ASN A 152 -3.65 -23.40 42.13
N THR A 153 -2.64 -22.58 41.80
CA THR A 153 -1.35 -23.10 41.34
C THR A 153 -0.64 -23.85 42.47
N ILE A 154 -0.12 -25.04 42.15
CA ILE A 154 0.58 -25.90 43.11
C ILE A 154 1.99 -25.36 43.38
N VAL A 155 2.32 -25.20 44.66
CA VAL A 155 3.63 -24.82 45.19
C VAL A 155 4.14 -25.84 46.21
N TYR A 156 5.44 -25.77 46.50
CA TYR A 156 6.13 -26.75 47.34
C TYR A 156 6.68 -26.11 48.62
N SER A 157 6.58 -26.84 49.73
CA SER A 157 7.17 -26.44 51.02
C SER A 157 7.73 -27.65 51.79
N VAL A 158 8.40 -27.38 52.91
CA VAL A 158 8.87 -28.40 53.85
C VAL A 158 7.72 -28.83 54.77
N TYR A 159 7.73 -30.07 55.23
CA TYR A 159 6.69 -30.57 56.14
C TYR A 159 6.69 -29.88 57.51
N ASN A 160 7.87 -29.65 58.10
CA ASN A 160 8.00 -29.10 59.45
C ASN A 160 8.80 -27.80 59.42
N GLY A 161 8.26 -26.75 60.07
CA GLY A 161 8.94 -25.46 60.21
C GLY A 161 9.15 -24.72 58.89
N ALA A 162 8.26 -24.89 57.91
CA ALA A 162 8.34 -24.13 56.67
C ALA A 162 8.16 -22.64 56.95
N ILE A 163 9.11 -21.84 56.48
CA ILE A 163 9.05 -20.36 56.51
C ILE A 163 8.71 -19.84 55.11
N ARG A 164 9.01 -20.63 54.07
CA ARG A 164 8.87 -20.23 52.67
C ARG A 164 8.26 -21.32 51.80
N TYR A 165 7.60 -20.91 50.72
CA TYR A 165 7.15 -21.79 49.65
C TYR A 165 7.93 -21.55 48.36
N HIS A 166 7.90 -22.54 47.47
CA HIS A 166 8.79 -22.66 46.32
C HIS A 166 8.02 -23.11 45.08
N LYS A 167 8.50 -22.72 43.89
CA LYS A 167 7.94 -23.14 42.60
C LYS A 167 8.23 -24.61 42.28
N SER A 168 9.37 -25.12 42.76
CA SER A 168 9.87 -26.46 42.47
C SER A 168 10.06 -27.28 43.75
N LYS A 169 10.02 -28.61 43.57
CA LYS A 169 10.31 -29.59 44.63
C LYS A 169 11.71 -29.46 45.22
N ILE A 170 12.69 -28.99 44.42
CA ILE A 170 14.08 -28.83 44.84
C ILE A 170 14.43 -27.33 44.73
N CYS A 171 14.92 -26.74 45.81
CA CYS A 171 15.43 -25.35 45.82
C CYS A 171 16.81 -25.35 46.52
N GLY A 172 17.88 -25.25 45.74
CA GLY A 172 19.26 -25.39 46.25
C GLY A 172 19.55 -26.80 46.76
N THR A 173 19.92 -26.92 48.04
CA THR A 173 20.19 -28.20 48.73
C THR A 173 18.97 -28.75 49.49
N GLN A 174 17.83 -28.07 49.42
CA GLN A 174 16.60 -28.43 50.13
C GLN A 174 15.63 -29.17 49.22
N THR A 175 15.03 -30.24 49.74
CA THR A 175 13.97 -31.01 49.08
C THR A 175 12.64 -30.76 49.80
N ASN A 176 11.71 -30.13 49.09
CA ASN A 176 10.36 -29.79 49.55
C ASN A 176 9.40 -30.90 49.16
N GLY A 177 8.87 -31.63 50.15
CA GLY A 177 7.99 -32.77 49.90
C GLY A 177 6.50 -32.47 50.00
N ARG A 178 6.13 -31.32 50.56
CA ARG A 178 4.73 -30.91 50.81
C ARG A 178 4.23 -30.09 49.63
N GLN A 179 3.07 -30.42 49.09
CA GLN A 179 2.40 -29.70 48.00
C GLN A 179 1.21 -28.94 48.56
N LEU A 180 1.10 -27.66 48.23
CA LEU A 180 0.08 -26.73 48.67
C LEU A 180 -0.40 -25.93 47.46
N THR A 181 -1.57 -25.32 47.52
CA THR A 181 -1.89 -24.23 46.58
C THR A 181 -1.23 -22.92 47.04
N VAL A 182 -1.09 -21.94 46.15
CA VAL A 182 -0.60 -20.59 46.52
C VAL A 182 -1.47 -20.01 47.64
N GLU A 183 -2.78 -20.14 47.52
CA GLU A 183 -3.73 -19.70 48.54
C GLU A 183 -3.46 -20.35 49.90
N GLN A 184 -3.29 -21.68 49.95
CA GLN A 184 -2.98 -22.40 51.18
C GLN A 184 -1.64 -21.94 51.77
N ALA A 185 -0.61 -21.81 50.94
CA ALA A 185 0.71 -21.38 51.40
C ALA A 185 0.69 -19.97 52.03
N MET A 186 -0.06 -19.04 51.43
CA MET A 186 -0.22 -17.70 51.99
C MET A 186 -1.11 -17.68 53.24
N SER A 187 -2.16 -18.50 53.28
CA SER A 187 -3.02 -18.65 54.47
C SER A 187 -2.24 -19.20 55.68
N GLU A 188 -1.21 -20.00 55.43
CA GLU A 188 -0.28 -20.51 56.45
C GLU A 188 0.82 -19.50 56.83
N GLY A 189 0.84 -18.31 56.22
CA GLY A 189 1.83 -17.27 56.49
C GLY A 189 3.22 -17.55 55.93
N LEU A 190 3.33 -18.43 54.92
CA LEU A 190 4.61 -18.73 54.28
C LEU A 190 5.05 -17.56 53.38
N ALA A 191 6.31 -17.16 53.50
CA ALA A 191 6.90 -16.14 52.65
C ALA A 191 7.36 -16.71 51.30
N VAL A 192 7.50 -15.86 50.29
CA VAL A 192 8.08 -16.26 49.01
C VAL A 192 9.56 -16.57 49.11
N CYS A 193 9.98 -17.62 48.41
CA CYS A 193 11.41 -17.88 48.20
C CYS A 193 12.00 -16.90 47.18
N PRO A 194 12.98 -16.05 47.54
CA PRO A 194 13.57 -15.07 46.62
C PRO A 194 14.34 -15.72 45.47
N ASN A 195 14.85 -16.94 45.66
CA ASN A 195 15.61 -17.66 44.65
C ASN A 195 14.72 -18.39 43.64
N CYS A 196 13.56 -18.87 44.11
CA CYS A 196 12.70 -19.77 43.34
C CYS A 196 11.52 -19.02 42.67
N ASN A 197 11.34 -17.72 42.93
CA ASN A 197 10.32 -16.81 42.39
C ASN A 197 8.97 -17.50 42.10
N PRO A 198 8.33 -18.07 43.13
CA PRO A 198 7.03 -18.73 42.96
C PRO A 198 5.92 -17.72 42.64
N PRO A 199 4.81 -18.17 42.04
CA PRO A 199 3.65 -17.31 41.80
C PRO A 199 3.13 -16.71 43.12
N VAL A 200 2.76 -15.44 43.07
CA VAL A 200 2.23 -14.65 44.21
C VAL A 200 0.91 -14.03 43.83
N TRP A 201 -0.07 -14.12 44.73
CA TRP A 201 -1.30 -13.36 44.63
C TRP A 201 -1.20 -12.16 45.57
N THR A 202 -1.14 -10.96 44.99
CA THR A 202 -1.23 -9.69 45.72
C THR A 202 -2.63 -9.14 45.50
N GLY A 203 -3.55 -9.51 46.38
CA GLY A 203 -4.93 -9.00 46.39
C GLY A 203 -5.00 -7.50 46.63
#